data_AF-A0A970JXL9-F1
#
_entry.id   AF-A0A970JXL9-F1
#
_cell.length_a   1.000
_cell.length_b   1.000
_cell.length_c   1.000
_cell.angle_alpha   90.00
_cell.angle_beta   90.00
_cell.angle_gamma   90.00
#
_symmetry.space_group_name_H-M   'P 1'
#
loop_
_entity.id
_entity.type
_entity.pdbx_description
1 polymer ?
#
loop_
_entity_poly.entity_id
_entity_poly.type
_entity_poly.pdbx_seq_one_letter_code
_entity_poly.pdbx_strand_id
1 'polypeptide(L)'
;MMWTVISLITAFISILIIASRDISFREMLEQFKHAWQTAYSYLGSSLWLNIAEILVSAVMSLIAGILVIYASISIGHLFNKHRMLTSFGAFLCLNTIAQIITAIATTMILRITFNPLVRTEVTPLDPTFHSFMWCAIILSFLFAIAYYTITNLILSKRLNLE
;
A
#
# COMPACT_ATOMS: atom_id res chain seq x y z
N MET A 1 14.47 2.88 -1.39
CA MET A 1 13.78 3.99 -2.06
C MET A 1 14.30 4.22 -3.47
N MET A 2 15.57 4.61 -3.66
CA MET A 2 16.13 4.85 -5.01
C MET A 2 16.03 3.63 -5.95
N TRP A 3 16.41 2.44 -5.47
CA TRP A 3 16.34 1.20 -6.24
C TRP A 3 14.92 0.81 -6.66
N THR A 4 13.94 0.96 -5.76
CA THR A 4 12.52 0.67 -6.03
C THR A 4 11.95 1.61 -7.09
N VAL A 5 12.31 2.89 -7.02
CA VAL A 5 11.90 3.90 -8.02
C VAL A 5 12.51 3.59 -9.38
N ILE A 6 13.80 3.23 -9.42
CA ILE A 6 14.48 2.85 -10.66
C ILE A 6 13.84 1.59 -11.25
N SER A 7 13.58 0.55 -10.45
CA SER A 7 12.91 -0.66 -10.93
C SER A 7 11.50 -0.38 -11.46
N LEU A 8 10.74 0.51 -10.82
CA LEU A 8 9.42 0.93 -11.29
C LEU A 8 9.51 1.63 -12.65
N ILE A 9 10.45 2.58 -12.79
CA ILE A 9 10.70 3.31 -14.05
C ILE A 9 11.10 2.32 -15.16
N THR A 10 12.03 1.42 -14.87
CA THR A 10 12.50 0.41 -15.84
C THR A 10 11.37 -0.53 -16.28
N ALA A 11 10.52 -0.97 -15.35
CA ALA A 11 9.35 -1.80 -15.67
C ALA A 11 8.36 -1.04 -16.57
N PHE A 12 8.10 0.23 -16.27
CA PHE A 12 7.20 1.08 -17.06
C PHE A 12 7.73 1.30 -18.49
N ILE A 13 9.03 1.55 -18.63
CA ILE A 13 9.71 1.69 -19.94
C ILE A 13 9.65 0.37 -20.72
N SER A 14 9.84 -0.77 -20.05
CA SER A 14 9.74 -2.10 -20.69
C SER A 14 8.34 -2.33 -21.28
N ILE A 15 7.30 -2.00 -20.53
CA ILE A 15 5.90 -2.08 -21.00
C ILE A 15 5.67 -1.15 -22.19
N LEU A 16 6.19 0.09 -22.15
CA LEU A 16 6.12 1.04 -23.26
C LEU A 16 6.79 0.52 -24.52
N ILE A 17 7.97 -0.10 -24.39
CA ILE A 17 8.71 -0.67 -25.52
C ILE A 17 7.91 -1.83 -26.14
N ILE A 18 7.37 -2.74 -25.33
CA ILE A 18 6.55 -3.85 -25.81
C ILE A 18 5.27 -3.33 -26.50
N ALA A 19 4.57 -2.37 -25.88
CA ALA A 19 3.36 -1.78 -26.44
C ALA A 19 3.62 -1.02 -27.75
N SER A 20 4.78 -0.35 -27.87
CA SER A 20 5.17 0.37 -29.09
C SER A 20 5.42 -0.54 -30.30
N ARG A 21 5.54 -1.85 -30.09
CA ARG A 21 5.75 -2.84 -31.14
C ARG A 21 4.47 -3.15 -31.92
N ASP A 22 3.34 -3.12 -31.24
CA ASP A 22 2.01 -3.44 -31.82
C ASP A 22 1.11 -2.21 -31.98
N ILE A 23 1.38 -1.12 -31.24
CA ILE A 23 0.52 0.06 -31.17
C ILE A 23 1.36 1.32 -31.42
N SER A 24 0.90 2.21 -32.30
CA SER A 24 1.59 3.47 -32.56
C SER A 24 1.55 4.38 -31.32
N PHE A 25 2.59 5.18 -31.09
CA PHE A 25 2.64 6.13 -29.95
C PHE A 25 1.40 7.04 -29.87
N ARG A 26 0.86 7.44 -31.03
CA ARG A 26 -0.36 8.24 -31.13
C ARG A 26 -1.63 7.48 -30.71
N GLU A 27 -1.74 6.21 -31.08
CA GLU A 27 -2.85 5.34 -30.67
C GLU A 27 -2.78 5.03 -29.18
N MET A 28 -1.58 4.87 -28.63
CA MET A 28 -1.38 4.72 -27.19
C MET A 28 -1.80 5.98 -26.42
N LEU A 29 -1.51 7.18 -26.94
CA LEU A 29 -1.99 8.43 -26.36
C LEU A 29 -3.51 8.58 -26.45
N GLU A 30 -4.12 8.17 -27.56
CA GLU A 30 -5.58 8.17 -27.73
C GLU A 30 -6.25 7.16 -26.79
N GLN A 31 -5.68 5.96 -26.63
CA GLN A 31 -6.10 4.97 -25.63
C GLN A 31 -5.99 5.53 -24.21
N PHE A 32 -4.90 6.24 -23.89
CA PHE A 32 -4.72 6.86 -22.58
C PHE A 32 -5.73 7.99 -22.34
N LYS A 33 -5.99 8.83 -23.35
CA LYS A 33 -7.05 9.85 -23.27
C LYS A 33 -8.43 9.22 -23.12
N HIS A 34 -8.72 8.14 -23.84
CA HIS A 34 -9.98 7.41 -23.71
C HIS A 34 -10.12 6.82 -22.32
N ALA A 35 -9.07 6.20 -21.78
CA ALA A 35 -9.05 5.69 -20.41
C ALA A 35 -9.25 6.82 -19.40
N TRP A 36 -8.61 7.97 -19.59
CA TRP A 36 -8.76 9.14 -18.74
C TRP A 36 -10.17 9.73 -18.80
N GLN A 37 -10.75 9.88 -19.99
CA GLN A 37 -12.12 10.38 -20.18
C GLN A 37 -13.15 9.40 -19.63
N THR A 38 -12.91 8.10 -19.81
CA THR A 38 -13.75 7.03 -19.25
C THR A 38 -13.70 7.08 -17.72
N ALA A 39 -12.50 7.17 -17.13
CA ALA A 39 -12.34 7.36 -15.70
C ALA A 39 -13.04 8.63 -15.21
N TYR A 40 -12.95 9.74 -15.96
CA TYR A 40 -13.61 11.01 -15.61
C TYR A 40 -15.12 10.93 -15.72
N SER A 41 -15.64 10.15 -16.67
CA SER A 41 -17.08 9.90 -16.80
C SER A 41 -17.65 9.05 -15.66
N TYR A 42 -16.86 8.11 -15.12
CA TYR A 42 -17.29 7.23 -14.03
C TYR A 42 -17.08 7.83 -12.63
N LEU A 43 -16.02 8.60 -12.41
CA LEU A 43 -15.63 9.12 -11.10
C LEU A 43 -15.88 10.63 -10.94
N GLY A 44 -16.21 11.34 -12.03
CA GLY A 44 -16.52 12.76 -12.01
C GLY A 44 -15.39 13.64 -11.46
N SER A 45 -15.75 14.77 -10.85
CA SER A 45 -14.82 15.68 -10.18
C SER A 45 -14.09 15.08 -8.96
N SER A 46 -14.54 13.91 -8.47
CA SER A 46 -13.90 13.20 -7.36
C SER A 46 -12.65 12.42 -7.78
N LEU A 47 -12.35 12.31 -9.08
CA LEU A 47 -11.12 11.66 -9.56
C LEU A 47 -9.85 12.22 -8.91
N TRP A 48 -9.79 13.55 -8.78
CA TRP A 48 -8.62 14.21 -8.22
C TRP A 48 -8.41 13.84 -6.75
N LEU A 49 -9.51 13.73 -5.99
CA LEU A 49 -9.50 13.25 -4.60
C LEU A 49 -9.05 11.79 -4.52
N ASN A 50 -9.56 10.91 -5.37
CA ASN A 50 -9.14 9.50 -5.42
C ASN A 50 -7.64 9.35 -5.76
N ILE A 51 -7.13 10.12 -6.72
CA ILE A 51 -5.72 10.12 -7.09
C ILE A 51 -4.87 10.58 -5.90
N ALA A 52 -5.29 11.64 -5.20
CA ALA A 52 -4.62 12.12 -4.01
C ALA A 52 -4.62 11.06 -2.88
N GLU A 53 -5.75 10.40 -2.63
CA GLU A 53 -5.87 9.32 -1.64
C GLU A 53 -4.95 8.14 -1.96
N ILE A 54 -4.87 7.72 -3.22
CA ILE A 54 -3.96 6.66 -3.68
C ILE A 54 -2.50 7.07 -3.47
N LEU A 55 -2.14 8.31 -3.80
CA LEU A 55 -0.78 8.83 -3.60
C LEU A 55 -0.40 8.84 -2.11
N VAL A 56 -1.29 9.33 -1.25
CA VAL A 56 -1.07 9.37 0.21
C VAL A 56 -0.93 7.95 0.76
N SER A 57 -1.80 7.02 0.35
CA SER A 57 -1.73 5.61 0.71
C SER A 57 -0.41 4.97 0.29
N ALA A 58 0.06 5.22 -0.94
CA ALA A 58 1.33 4.70 -1.44
C ALA A 58 2.52 5.22 -0.61
N VAL A 59 2.54 6.51 -0.29
CA VAL A 59 3.58 7.10 0.57
C VAL A 59 3.56 6.50 1.98
N MET A 60 2.38 6.33 2.58
CA MET A 60 2.24 5.72 3.90
C MET A 60 2.69 4.25 3.91
N SER A 61 2.35 3.49 2.86
CA SER A 61 2.79 2.10 2.70
C SER A 61 4.31 2.00 2.60
N LEU A 62 4.96 2.91 1.86
CA LEU A 62 6.41 2.98 1.78
C LEU A 62 7.05 3.28 3.14
N ILE A 63 6.51 4.25 3.88
CA ILE A 63 6.97 4.60 5.24
C ILE A 63 6.84 3.39 6.17
N ALA A 64 5.68 2.72 6.17
CA ALA A 64 5.43 1.52 6.98
C ALA A 64 6.41 0.38 6.63
N GLY A 65 6.67 0.14 5.34
CA GLY A 65 7.62 -0.87 4.89
C GLY A 65 9.05 -0.63 5.39
N ILE A 66 9.50 0.64 5.42
CA ILE A 66 10.80 1.01 5.98
C ILE A 66 10.82 0.78 7.51
N LEU A 67 9.78 1.24 8.21
CA LEU A 67 9.66 1.11 9.67
C LEU A 67 9.68 -0.35 10.12
N VAL A 68 9.06 -1.28 9.38
CA VAL A 68 9.11 -2.72 9.68
C VAL A 68 10.53 -3.27 9.66
N ILE A 69 11.34 -2.85 8.69
CA ILE A 69 12.74 -3.28 8.59
C ILE A 69 13.51 -2.79 9.82
N TYR A 70 13.37 -1.52 10.19
CA TYR A 70 14.01 -0.97 11.38
C TYR A 70 13.53 -1.63 12.68
N ALA A 71 12.22 -1.83 12.84
CA ALA A 71 11.64 -2.51 13.99
C ALA A 71 12.20 -3.94 14.12
N SER A 72 12.31 -4.65 13.00
CA SER A 72 12.81 -6.04 12.96
C SER A 72 14.30 -6.11 13.30
N ILE A 73 15.12 -5.18 12.79
CA ILE A 73 16.54 -5.06 13.15
C ILE A 73 16.71 -4.74 14.65
N SER A 74 15.84 -3.85 15.18
CA SER A 74 15.85 -3.47 16.59
C SER A 74 15.48 -4.64 17.50
N ILE A 75 14.49 -5.45 17.12
CA ILE A 75 14.11 -6.68 17.83
C ILE A 75 15.25 -7.69 17.82
N GLY A 76 15.90 -7.94 16.67
CA GLY A 76 17.01 -8.89 16.63
C GLY A 76 18.23 -8.42 17.44
N HIS A 77 18.43 -7.11 17.57
CA HIS A 77 19.44 -6.52 18.44
C HIS A 77 19.23 -6.78 19.94
N LEU A 78 18.01 -7.14 20.36
CA LEU A 78 17.70 -7.51 21.75
C LEU A 78 18.22 -8.92 22.09
N PHE A 79 18.51 -9.76 21.09
CA PHE A 79 19.01 -11.12 21.25
C PHE A 79 20.48 -11.22 20.85
N ASN A 80 21.38 -11.23 21.83
CA ASN A 80 22.84 -11.20 21.63
C ASN A 80 23.42 -12.40 20.85
N LYS A 81 22.75 -13.56 20.82
CA LYS A 81 23.34 -14.83 20.31
C LYS A 81 22.95 -15.18 18.87
N HIS A 82 21.79 -14.73 18.36
CA HIS A 82 21.29 -15.04 17.02
C HIS A 82 20.67 -13.83 16.29
N ARG A 83 21.25 -12.65 16.48
CA ARG A 83 20.74 -11.36 16.00
C ARG A 83 20.23 -11.33 14.55
N MET A 84 20.92 -11.99 13.63
CA MET A 84 20.52 -12.02 12.21
C MET A 84 19.28 -12.89 11.97
N LEU A 85 19.24 -14.08 12.58
CA LEU A 85 18.10 -15.00 12.48
C LEU A 85 16.85 -14.42 13.16
N THR A 86 17.02 -13.80 14.33
CA THR A 86 15.92 -13.20 15.08
C THR A 86 15.37 -11.96 14.40
N SER A 87 16.21 -11.14 13.76
CA SER A 87 15.75 -10.00 12.95
C SER A 87 14.90 -10.46 11.76
N PHE A 88 15.37 -11.50 11.07
CA PHE A 88 14.64 -12.06 9.92
C PHE A 88 13.33 -12.72 10.34
N GLY A 89 13.33 -13.46 11.45
CA GLY A 89 12.12 -14.03 12.04
C GLY A 89 11.12 -12.95 12.47
N ALA A 90 11.58 -11.88 13.12
CA ALA A 90 10.73 -10.74 13.49
C ALA A 90 10.13 -10.05 12.27
N PHE A 91 10.91 -9.89 11.20
CA PHE A 91 10.42 -9.33 9.94
C PHE A 91 9.31 -10.18 9.33
N LEU A 92 9.51 -11.50 9.26
CA LEU A 92 8.49 -12.42 8.75
C LEU A 92 7.23 -12.41 9.61
N CYS A 93 7.36 -12.47 10.94
CA CYS A 93 6.21 -12.43 11.85
C CYS A 93 5.42 -11.12 11.72
N LEU A 94 6.09 -9.97 11.74
CA LEU A 94 5.44 -8.66 11.62
C LEU A 94 4.75 -8.47 10.26
N ASN A 95 5.38 -8.92 9.17
CA ASN A 95 4.76 -8.89 7.84
C ASN A 95 3.55 -9.83 7.76
N THR A 96 3.69 -11.05 8.29
CA THR A 96 2.60 -12.03 8.27
C THR A 96 1.39 -11.53 9.04
N ILE A 97 1.60 -10.96 10.23
CA ILE A 97 0.52 -10.35 11.04
C ILE A 97 -0.13 -9.19 10.28
N ALA A 98 0.67 -8.30 9.69
CA ALA A 98 0.14 -7.17 8.93
C ALA A 98 -0.67 -7.61 7.70
N GLN A 99 -0.21 -8.64 6.99
CA GLN A 99 -0.92 -9.21 5.85
C GLN A 99 -2.23 -9.88 6.29
N ILE A 100 -2.23 -10.65 7.38
CA ILE A 100 -3.45 -11.27 7.91
C ILE A 100 -4.47 -10.20 8.29
N ILE A 101 -4.06 -9.16 9.02
CA ILE A 101 -4.95 -8.06 9.40
C ILE A 101 -5.51 -7.36 8.16
N THR A 102 -4.66 -7.07 7.17
CA THR A 102 -5.07 -6.41 5.91
C THR A 102 -6.05 -7.28 5.14
N ALA A 103 -5.82 -8.60 5.06
CA ALA A 103 -6.68 -9.55 4.37
C ALA A 103 -8.05 -9.67 5.05
N ILE A 104 -8.09 -9.75 6.39
CA ILE A 104 -9.33 -9.78 7.17
C ILE A 104 -10.11 -8.47 6.95
N ALA A 105 -9.47 -7.32 7.09
CA ALA A 105 -10.12 -6.03 6.91
C ALA A 105 -10.68 -5.85 5.50
N THR A 106 -9.89 -6.20 4.48
CA THR A 106 -10.32 -6.17 3.06
C THR A 106 -11.54 -7.08 2.85
N THR A 107 -11.50 -8.31 3.35
CA THR A 107 -12.61 -9.27 3.22
C THR A 107 -13.87 -8.78 3.91
N MET A 108 -13.74 -8.18 5.10
CA MET A 108 -14.86 -7.63 5.86
C MET A 108 -15.52 -6.46 5.10
N ILE A 109 -14.72 -5.54 4.58
CA ILE A 109 -15.22 -4.41 3.81
C ILE A 109 -15.90 -4.87 2.53
N LEU A 110 -15.28 -5.80 1.78
CA LEU A 110 -15.88 -6.36 0.57
C LEU A 110 -17.22 -7.06 0.86
N ARG A 111 -17.34 -7.78 1.98
CA ARG A 111 -18.61 -8.42 2.38
C ARG A 111 -19.70 -7.42 2.75
N ILE A 112 -19.36 -6.34 3.46
CA ILE A 112 -20.31 -5.28 3.82
C ILE A 112 -20.78 -4.54 2.57
N THR A 113 -19.83 -4.28 1.67
CA THR A 113 -20.02 -3.51 0.44
C THR A 113 -20.80 -4.27 -0.63
N PHE A 114 -20.36 -5.49 -0.96
CA PHE A 114 -20.87 -6.31 -2.05
C PHE A 114 -21.86 -7.35 -1.53
N ASN A 115 -22.68 -7.00 -0.54
CA ASN A 115 -23.69 -7.93 -0.04
C ASN A 115 -24.74 -8.18 -1.16
N PRO A 116 -24.79 -9.39 -1.75
CA PRO A 116 -25.63 -9.66 -2.92
C PRO A 116 -27.12 -9.65 -2.60
N LEU A 117 -27.50 -9.61 -1.31
CA LEU A 117 -28.90 -9.49 -0.87
C LEU A 117 -29.44 -8.05 -0.96
N VAL A 118 -28.58 -7.04 -1.16
CA VAL A 118 -28.96 -5.61 -1.10
C VAL A 118 -28.67 -4.85 -2.40
N ARG A 119 -27.72 -5.30 -3.24
CA ARG A 119 -27.35 -4.58 -4.47
C ARG A 119 -27.25 -5.51 -5.67
N THR A 120 -28.18 -5.37 -6.61
CA THR A 120 -28.22 -6.08 -7.90
C THR A 120 -27.48 -5.36 -9.02
N GLU A 121 -27.11 -4.09 -8.85
CA GLU A 121 -26.36 -3.32 -9.84
C GLU A 121 -25.17 -2.63 -9.18
N VAL A 122 -23.96 -3.03 -9.59
CA VAL A 122 -22.71 -2.41 -9.16
C VAL A 122 -22.44 -1.22 -10.08
N THR A 123 -23.07 -0.08 -9.82
CA THR A 123 -22.73 1.14 -10.55
C THR A 123 -21.39 1.70 -10.04
N PRO A 124 -20.43 2.07 -10.93
CA PRO A 124 -19.10 2.57 -10.55
C PRO A 124 -19.06 3.88 -9.76
N LEU A 125 -20.22 4.56 -9.62
CA LEU A 125 -20.39 5.80 -8.86
C LEU A 125 -20.56 5.60 -7.34
N ASP A 126 -20.37 4.39 -6.85
CA ASP A 126 -20.78 4.07 -5.49
C ASP A 126 -19.81 4.65 -4.42
N PRO A 127 -20.33 5.32 -3.36
CA PRO A 127 -19.57 5.82 -2.20
C PRO A 127 -18.74 4.74 -1.46
N THR A 128 -18.99 3.50 -1.83
CA THR A 128 -18.19 2.31 -1.59
C THR A 128 -16.69 2.49 -1.85
N PHE A 129 -16.28 3.04 -3.01
CA PHE A 129 -14.85 3.08 -3.37
C PHE A 129 -14.06 4.03 -2.48
N HIS A 130 -14.64 5.20 -2.18
CA HIS A 130 -14.07 6.12 -1.18
C HIS A 130 -14.02 5.49 0.20
N SER A 131 -15.08 4.78 0.62
CA SER A 131 -15.10 4.10 1.92
C SER A 131 -13.99 3.05 2.05
N PHE A 132 -13.69 2.33 0.97
CA PHE A 132 -12.57 1.39 0.89
C PHE A 132 -11.21 2.11 1.00
N MET A 133 -11.03 3.21 0.27
CA MET A 133 -9.78 4.00 0.29
C MET A 133 -9.51 4.62 1.66
N TRP A 134 -10.51 5.21 2.30
CA TRP A 134 -10.39 5.74 3.66
C TRP A 134 -10.03 4.66 4.68
N CYS A 135 -10.61 3.46 4.57
CA CYS A 135 -10.21 2.33 5.41
C CYS A 135 -8.74 1.92 5.18
N ALA A 136 -8.28 1.87 3.93
CA ALA A 136 -6.90 1.56 3.61
C ALA A 136 -5.92 2.58 4.19
N ILE A 137 -6.28 3.87 4.16
CA ILE A 137 -5.51 4.95 4.76
C ILE A 137 -5.45 4.79 6.29
N ILE A 138 -6.58 4.53 6.95
CA ILE A 138 -6.66 4.34 8.40
C ILE A 138 -5.83 3.12 8.84
N LEU A 139 -5.93 1.99 8.12
CA LEU A 139 -5.12 0.80 8.40
C LEU A 139 -3.63 1.06 8.24
N SER A 140 -3.24 1.75 7.17
CA SER A 140 -1.84 2.11 6.93
C SER A 140 -1.31 3.01 8.03
N PHE A 141 -2.12 3.97 8.49
CA PHE A 141 -1.80 4.85 9.61
C PHE A 141 -1.65 4.08 10.94
N LEU A 142 -2.55 3.12 11.22
CA LEU A 142 -2.47 2.25 12.38
C LEU A 142 -1.19 1.40 12.38
N PHE A 143 -0.82 0.84 11.23
CA PHE A 143 0.44 0.10 11.09
C PHE A 143 1.64 1.02 11.31
N ALA A 144 1.63 2.23 10.77
CA ALA A 144 2.70 3.20 11.00
C ALA A 144 2.86 3.53 12.50
N ILE A 145 1.76 3.76 13.23
CA ILE A 145 1.78 3.97 14.68
C ILE A 145 2.33 2.74 15.41
N ALA A 146 1.88 1.54 15.05
CA ALA A 146 2.33 0.31 15.68
C ALA A 146 3.84 0.11 15.50
N TYR A 147 4.36 0.26 14.28
CA TYR A 147 5.78 0.11 14.00
C TYR A 147 6.63 1.22 14.64
N TYR A 148 6.12 2.45 14.67
CA TYR A 148 6.78 3.55 15.39
C TYR A 148 6.85 3.27 16.89
N THR A 149 5.77 2.80 17.49
CA THR A 149 5.71 2.48 18.93
C THR A 149 6.66 1.34 19.28
N ILE A 150 6.71 0.28 18.47
CA ILE A 150 7.67 -0.83 18.64
C ILE A 150 9.11 -0.31 18.57
N THR A 151 9.42 0.52 17.58
CA THR A 151 10.75 1.10 17.42
C THR A 151 11.13 1.99 18.61
N ASN A 152 10.22 2.84 19.06
CA ASN A 152 10.43 3.77 20.18
C ASN A 152 10.56 3.05 21.53
N LEU A 153 9.78 1.99 21.78
CA LEU A 153 9.90 1.16 22.98
C LEU A 153 11.30 0.52 23.08
N ILE A 154 11.83 0.03 21.96
CA ILE A 154 13.14 -0.61 21.96
C ILE A 154 14.26 0.44 22.13
N LEU A 155 14.12 1.63 21.53
CA LEU A 155 15.07 2.73 21.71
C LEU A 155 15.08 3.28 23.14
N SER A 156 13.90 3.48 23.74
CA SER A 156 13.74 3.98 25.11
C SER A 156 14.34 3.04 26.15
N LYS A 157 14.28 1.72 25.93
CA LYS A 157 14.94 0.75 26.81
C LYS A 157 16.47 0.80 26.77
N ARG A 158 17.08 1.31 25.70
CA ARG A 158 18.54 1.54 25.67
C ARG A 158 18.96 2.86 26.32
N LEU A 159 18.14 3.91 26.22
CA LEU A 159 18.46 5.21 26.81
C LEU A 159 18.39 5.21 28.36
N ASN A 160 17.61 4.30 28.95
CA ASN A 160 17.50 4.16 30.40
C ASN A 160 18.53 3.18 31.00
N LEU A 161 19.54 2.80 30.23
CA LEU A 161 20.63 1.88 30.61
C LEU A 161 22.04 2.47 30.34
N GLU A 162 22.12 3.74 29.93
CA GLU A 162 23.34 4.56 30.00
C GLU A 162 23.28 5.48 31.23
#